data_AF-A0AAU5PEC3-F1
#
_entry.id   AF-A0AAU5PEC3-F1
#
_cell.length_a   1.000
_cell.length_b   1.000
_cell.length_c   1.000
_cell.angle_alpha   90.00
_cell.angle_beta   90.00
_cell.angle_gamma   90.00
#
_symmetry.space_group_name_H-M   'P 1'
#
loop_
_entity.id
_entity.type
_entity.pdbx_description
1 polymer ?
#
loop_
_entity_poly.entity_id
_entity_poly.type
_entity_poly.pdbx_seq_one_letter_code
_entity_poly.pdbx_strand_id
1 'polypeptide(L)'
;MRNFVRTSRTARGLLDVSASEGKRRRLVDGLAPLDVESLATRNYRSTIVDLYDRRDLRFSRATELRGFVESVVLSVNRGLTREVVLYREDDSLSLPYTRADTLLPEVAVPLFEEFHDRLLRHPSDPVETAGWVEYRMDLTDHLWADGCGRSTKAVATWVLMRAGHCLPVYPVSRRSQFADAPRVSRADNTDRERDQYEKWMHYYRSLFVI
;
A
#
# COMPACT_ATOMS: atom_id res chain seq x y z
N MET A 1 8.08 2.70 13.08
CA MET A 1 9.05 3.53 12.32
C MET A 1 10.16 2.75 11.61
N ARG A 2 10.81 1.73 12.20
CA ARG A 2 11.92 1.00 11.51
C ARG A 2 11.51 0.47 10.12
N ASN A 3 10.35 -0.18 10.02
CA ASN A 3 9.82 -0.68 8.75
C ASN A 3 9.63 0.42 7.71
N PHE A 4 9.13 1.59 8.11
CA PHE A 4 8.96 2.73 7.22
C PHE A 4 10.30 3.17 6.60
N VAL A 5 11.33 3.37 7.42
CA VAL A 5 12.67 3.79 6.97
C VAL A 5 13.34 2.74 6.07
N ARG A 6 13.07 1.44 6.30
CA ARG A 6 13.60 0.34 5.48
C ARG A 6 12.92 0.19 4.11
N THR A 7 11.65 0.57 4.01
CA THR A 7 10.80 0.28 2.84
C THR A 7 10.54 1.52 1.99
N SER A 8 10.71 2.72 2.56
CA SER A 8 10.43 3.98 1.89
C SER A 8 11.70 4.79 1.63
N ARG A 9 11.97 5.08 0.35
CA ARG A 9 13.00 6.06 -0.04
C ARG A 9 12.65 7.50 0.36
N THR A 10 11.36 7.79 0.54
CA THR A 10 10.88 9.13 0.91
C THR A 10 11.14 9.43 2.38
N ALA A 11 11.31 8.39 3.20
CA ALA A 11 11.92 8.51 4.52
C ALA A 11 13.41 8.93 4.48
N ARG A 12 13.99 9.13 3.29
CA ARG A 12 15.35 9.64 3.04
C ARG A 12 15.32 10.84 2.08
N GLY A 13 14.20 11.54 2.00
CA GLY A 13 14.04 12.74 1.20
C GLY A 13 13.83 12.54 -0.31
N LEU A 14 13.63 11.30 -0.77
CA LEU A 14 13.50 11.00 -2.20
C LEU A 14 12.04 10.84 -2.63
N LEU A 15 11.59 11.69 -3.57
CA LEU A 15 10.35 11.53 -4.33
C LEU A 15 10.65 10.94 -5.70
N ASP A 16 9.82 10.00 -6.16
CA ASP A 16 9.94 9.49 -7.53
C ASP A 16 9.15 10.34 -8.49
N VAL A 17 9.80 10.80 -9.54
CA VAL A 17 9.13 11.49 -10.65
C VAL A 17 9.17 10.68 -11.94
N SER A 18 9.86 9.54 -11.96
CA SER A 18 10.18 8.76 -13.16
C SER A 18 9.21 7.61 -13.46
N ALA A 19 8.33 7.27 -12.52
CA ALA A 19 7.51 6.06 -12.62
C ALA A 19 6.36 6.13 -13.65
N SER A 20 5.90 7.33 -14.03
CA SER A 20 4.83 7.51 -15.03
C SER A 20 4.84 8.90 -15.71
N GLU A 21 4.22 8.98 -16.88
CA GLU A 21 4.08 10.20 -17.71
C GLU A 21 3.07 11.21 -17.12
N GLY A 22 3.41 11.80 -15.97
CA GLY A 22 2.52 12.72 -15.28
C GLY A 22 2.78 12.84 -13.80
N LYS A 23 3.58 11.92 -13.23
CA LYS A 23 3.85 11.87 -11.80
C LYS A 23 4.38 13.17 -11.21
N ARG A 24 5.27 13.88 -11.91
CA ARG A 24 5.78 15.18 -11.45
C ARG A 24 4.65 16.20 -11.23
N ARG A 25 3.64 16.25 -12.09
CA ARG A 25 2.52 17.21 -11.98
C ARG A 25 1.63 16.95 -10.76
N ARG A 26 1.74 15.77 -10.15
CA ARG A 26 0.96 15.35 -8.99
C ARG A 26 1.65 15.63 -7.65
N LEU A 27 2.95 15.92 -7.69
CA LEU A 27 3.74 16.25 -6.50
C LEU A 27 3.67 17.75 -6.21
N VAL A 28 3.92 18.11 -4.96
CA VAL A 28 4.13 19.52 -4.59
C VAL A 28 5.47 19.97 -5.15
N ASP A 29 5.47 21.11 -5.84
CA ASP A 29 6.67 21.67 -6.46
C ASP A 29 7.60 22.30 -5.40
N GLY A 30 8.91 22.24 -5.65
CA GLY A 30 9.90 22.99 -4.88
C GLY A 30 10.23 22.44 -3.49
N LEU A 31 9.76 21.24 -3.11
CA LEU A 31 10.15 20.63 -1.84
C LEU A 31 11.64 20.27 -1.83
N ALA A 32 12.37 20.76 -0.83
CA ALA A 32 13.73 20.33 -0.59
C ALA A 32 13.75 18.89 -0.02
N PRO A 33 14.82 18.10 -0.22
CA PRO A 33 14.90 16.74 0.30
C PRO A 33 14.66 16.60 1.81
N LEU A 34 15.15 17.55 2.60
CA LEU A 34 14.93 17.57 4.06
C LEU A 34 13.46 17.80 4.42
N ASP A 35 12.76 18.64 3.66
CA ASP A 35 11.33 18.86 3.85
C ASP A 35 10.54 17.59 3.50
N VAL A 36 10.89 16.93 2.39
CA VAL A 36 10.29 15.64 2.01
C VAL A 36 10.46 14.60 3.12
N GLU A 37 11.66 14.45 3.65
CA GLU A 37 11.94 13.48 4.72
C GLU A 37 11.15 13.79 5.99
N SER A 38 11.18 15.06 6.42
CA SER A 38 10.49 15.54 7.62
C SER A 38 8.98 15.35 7.50
N LEU A 39 8.39 15.79 6.37
CA LEU A 39 6.97 15.62 6.06
C LEU A 39 6.58 14.14 6.04
N ALA A 40 7.29 13.31 5.29
CA ALA A 40 6.97 11.89 5.16
C ALA A 40 7.06 11.15 6.50
N THR A 41 8.08 11.44 7.30
CA THR A 41 8.27 10.84 8.63
C THR A 41 7.18 11.28 9.60
N ARG A 42 6.85 12.58 9.63
CA ARG A 42 5.81 13.13 10.49
C ARG A 42 4.43 12.58 10.12
N ASN A 43 4.09 12.61 8.83
CA ASN A 43 2.81 12.12 8.32
C ASN A 43 2.64 10.63 8.66
N TYR A 44 3.64 9.81 8.32
CA TYR A 44 3.56 8.38 8.57
C TYR A 44 3.45 8.06 10.06
N ARG A 45 4.21 8.75 10.92
CA ARG A 45 4.10 8.59 12.38
C ARG A 45 2.69 8.96 12.88
N SER A 46 2.18 10.12 12.47
CA SER A 46 0.84 10.58 12.88
C SER A 46 -0.25 9.61 12.43
N THR A 47 -0.19 9.14 11.18
CA THR A 47 -1.13 8.16 10.65
C THR A 47 -1.08 6.84 11.41
N ILE A 48 0.10 6.33 11.78
CA ILE A 48 0.21 5.09 12.55
C ILE A 48 -0.40 5.24 13.95
N VAL A 49 -0.27 6.41 14.59
CA VAL A 49 -0.92 6.68 15.88
C VAL A 49 -2.44 6.69 15.72
N ASP A 50 -2.98 7.44 14.75
CA ASP A 50 -4.42 7.48 14.45
C ASP A 50 -4.97 6.07 14.14
N LEU A 51 -4.25 5.28 13.35
CA LEU A 51 -4.63 3.91 13.03
C LEU A 51 -4.68 3.01 14.26
N TYR A 52 -3.74 3.18 15.20
CA TYR A 52 -3.76 2.42 16.45
C TYR A 52 -4.96 2.79 17.33
N ASP A 53 -5.28 4.08 17.45
CA ASP A 53 -6.43 4.57 18.21
C ASP A 53 -7.76 4.10 17.58
N ARG A 54 -7.76 3.89 16.26
CA ARG A 54 -8.91 3.44 15.46
C ARG A 54 -8.86 1.96 15.09
N ARG A 55 -8.01 1.15 15.73
CA ARG A 55 -7.81 -0.27 15.37
C ARG A 55 -9.07 -1.13 15.47
N ASP A 56 -9.99 -0.76 16.37
CA ASP A 56 -11.22 -1.51 16.64
C ASP A 56 -12.42 -1.09 15.76
N LEU A 57 -12.24 -0.12 14.85
CA LEU A 57 -13.31 0.36 13.97
C LEU A 57 -13.99 -0.76 13.20
N ARG A 58 -15.32 -0.81 13.23
CA ARG A 58 -16.11 -1.77 12.44
C ARG A 58 -16.70 -1.04 11.23
N PHE A 59 -16.74 -1.73 10.11
CA PHE A 59 -17.32 -1.22 8.86
C PHE A 59 -18.51 -2.09 8.51
N SER A 60 -19.65 -1.47 8.28
CA SER A 60 -20.87 -2.17 7.87
C SER A 60 -20.87 -2.48 6.37
N ARG A 61 -20.13 -1.69 5.58
CA ARG A 61 -20.07 -1.79 4.12
C ARG A 61 -18.65 -1.61 3.59
N ALA A 62 -18.35 -2.24 2.46
CA ALA A 62 -17.09 -2.08 1.74
C ALA A 62 -16.78 -0.62 1.35
N THR A 63 -17.80 0.20 1.08
CA THR A 63 -17.63 1.62 0.77
C THR A 63 -17.11 2.45 1.95
N GLU A 64 -17.48 2.09 3.18
CA GLU A 64 -16.98 2.74 4.40
C GLU A 64 -15.51 2.36 4.64
N LEU A 65 -15.16 1.09 4.44
CA LEU A 65 -13.79 0.60 4.50
C LEU A 65 -12.90 1.29 3.44
N ARG A 66 -13.42 1.45 2.22
CA ARG A 66 -12.76 2.21 1.16
C ARG A 66 -12.46 3.64 1.60
N GLY A 67 -13.48 4.39 2.07
CA GLY A 67 -13.29 5.77 2.52
C GLY A 67 -12.28 5.89 3.67
N PHE A 68 -12.25 4.91 4.58
CA PHE A 68 -11.22 4.82 5.60
C PHE A 68 -9.82 4.65 5.00
N VAL A 69 -9.62 3.69 4.09
CA VAL A 69 -8.30 3.46 3.45
C VAL A 69 -7.86 4.66 2.62
N GLU A 70 -8.76 5.30 1.87
CA GLU A 70 -8.45 6.53 1.13
C GLU A 70 -8.01 7.65 2.09
N SER A 71 -8.65 7.79 3.25
CA SER A 71 -8.23 8.76 4.28
C SER A 71 -6.82 8.50 4.83
N VAL A 72 -6.42 7.22 4.93
CA VAL A 72 -5.06 6.81 5.31
C VAL A 72 -4.07 7.23 4.23
N VAL A 73 -4.38 7.01 2.96
CA VAL A 73 -3.52 7.39 1.82
C VAL A 73 -3.31 8.91 1.78
N LEU A 74 -4.39 9.68 1.94
CA LEU A 74 -4.33 11.14 1.99
C LEU A 74 -3.50 11.63 3.18
N SER A 75 -3.62 10.98 4.34
CA SER A 75 -2.87 11.35 5.55
C SER A 75 -1.37 11.06 5.40
N VAL A 76 -1.00 9.92 4.83
CA VAL A 76 0.40 9.55 4.58
C VAL A 76 1.06 10.50 3.58
N ASN A 77 0.33 10.92 2.55
CA ASN A 77 0.86 11.74 1.45
C ASN A 77 0.62 13.25 1.61
N ARG A 78 0.04 13.70 2.72
CA ARG A 78 -0.31 15.12 2.95
C ARG A 78 0.87 16.05 2.72
N GLY A 79 0.74 16.97 1.77
CA GLY A 79 1.79 17.95 1.43
C GLY A 79 2.98 17.36 0.67
N LEU A 80 2.98 16.06 0.34
CA LEU A 80 3.91 15.45 -0.62
C LEU A 80 3.27 15.40 -2.02
N THR A 81 1.97 15.10 -2.08
CA THR A 81 1.14 15.21 -3.28
C THR A 81 0.29 16.47 -3.23
N ARG A 82 -0.12 16.96 -4.40
CA ARG A 82 -1.12 18.02 -4.52
C ARG A 82 -2.46 17.54 -3.96
N GLU A 83 -3.29 18.47 -3.49
CA GLU A 83 -4.61 18.15 -2.95
C GLU A 83 -5.47 17.44 -4.01
N VAL A 84 -6.37 16.56 -3.56
CA VAL A 84 -7.29 15.76 -4.39
C VAL A 84 -6.64 14.64 -5.23
N VAL A 85 -5.31 14.60 -5.34
CA VAL A 85 -4.62 13.49 -5.99
C VAL A 85 -4.65 12.24 -5.10
N LEU A 86 -5.38 11.21 -5.53
CA LEU A 86 -5.52 9.95 -4.79
C LEU A 86 -5.13 8.74 -5.63
N TYR A 87 -5.89 8.46 -6.70
CA TYR A 87 -5.64 7.37 -7.62
C TYR A 87 -4.67 7.80 -8.71
N ARG A 88 -3.86 6.86 -9.23
CA ARG A 88 -3.07 7.14 -10.43
C ARG A 88 -3.97 7.16 -11.67
N GLU A 89 -3.59 7.98 -12.64
CA GLU A 89 -4.31 8.08 -13.92
C GLU A 89 -3.44 7.66 -15.11
N ASP A 90 -2.14 7.42 -14.88
CA ASP A 90 -1.25 6.88 -15.91
C ASP A 90 -0.74 5.50 -15.51
N ASP A 91 -0.36 4.72 -16.52
CA ASP A 91 0.31 3.45 -16.33
C ASP A 91 1.71 3.66 -15.75
N SER A 92 2.08 2.79 -14.81
CA SER A 92 3.43 2.77 -14.27
C SER A 92 4.29 1.82 -15.07
N LEU A 93 5.48 2.27 -15.45
CA LEU A 93 6.44 1.49 -16.24
C LEU A 93 7.34 0.59 -15.38
N SER A 94 7.18 0.59 -14.06
CA SER A 94 8.11 -0.07 -13.13
C SER A 94 7.91 -1.59 -13.01
N LEU A 95 6.67 -2.06 -13.12
CA LEU A 95 6.22 -3.45 -12.99
C LEU A 95 4.93 -3.61 -13.80
N PRO A 96 4.50 -4.85 -14.12
CA PRO A 96 3.28 -5.12 -14.89
C PRO A 96 2.03 -4.93 -14.02
N TYR A 97 1.83 -3.70 -13.55
CA TYR A 97 0.68 -3.34 -12.76
C TYR A 97 -0.59 -3.33 -13.62
N THR A 98 -1.75 -3.38 -12.97
CA THR A 98 -3.05 -3.12 -13.60
C THR A 98 -3.01 -1.83 -14.42
N ARG A 99 -3.82 -1.69 -15.47
CA ARG A 99 -3.88 -0.43 -16.23
C ARG A 99 -4.60 0.67 -15.44
N ALA A 100 -4.23 1.92 -15.64
CA ALA A 100 -4.80 3.05 -14.90
C ALA A 100 -6.29 3.25 -15.19
N ASP A 101 -6.69 3.07 -16.45
CA ASP A 101 -8.05 3.26 -16.92
C ASP A 101 -9.05 2.24 -16.35
N THR A 102 -8.58 1.06 -15.94
CA THR A 102 -9.42 0.03 -15.31
C THR A 102 -9.44 0.11 -13.78
N LEU A 103 -8.56 0.91 -13.15
CA LEU A 103 -8.40 0.93 -11.69
C LEU A 103 -9.69 1.23 -10.93
N LEU A 104 -10.34 2.34 -11.26
CA LEU A 104 -11.58 2.74 -10.59
C LEU A 104 -12.80 1.91 -11.00
N PRO A 105 -13.09 1.75 -12.31
CA PRO A 105 -14.34 1.09 -12.73
C PRO A 105 -14.32 -0.42 -12.47
N GLU A 106 -13.17 -1.07 -12.53
CA GLU A 106 -13.10 -2.55 -12.55
C GLU A 106 -12.33 -3.15 -11.38
N VAL A 107 -11.45 -2.39 -10.71
CA VAL A 107 -10.56 -2.95 -9.68
C VAL A 107 -10.86 -2.47 -8.28
N ALA A 108 -11.06 -1.17 -8.06
CA ALA A 108 -11.19 -0.59 -6.73
C ALA A 108 -12.42 -1.14 -6.00
N VAL A 109 -13.57 -1.21 -6.68
CA VAL A 109 -14.82 -1.72 -6.09
C VAL A 109 -14.67 -3.18 -5.62
N PRO A 110 -14.35 -4.17 -6.48
CA PRO A 110 -14.22 -5.56 -6.04
C PRO A 110 -13.06 -5.77 -5.06
N LEU A 111 -11.99 -4.95 -5.14
CA LEU A 111 -10.92 -4.99 -4.15
C LEU A 111 -11.44 -4.67 -2.75
N PHE A 112 -12.25 -3.63 -2.58
CA PHE A 112 -12.73 -3.24 -1.25
C PHE A 112 -13.84 -4.15 -0.74
N GLU A 113 -14.63 -4.77 -1.62
CA GLU A 113 -15.55 -5.85 -1.28
C GLU A 113 -14.78 -7.05 -0.73
N GLU A 114 -13.76 -7.54 -1.44
CA GLU A 114 -12.93 -8.65 -0.96
C GLU A 114 -12.20 -8.28 0.35
N PHE A 115 -11.72 -7.04 0.48
CA PHE A 115 -11.07 -6.60 1.72
C PHE A 115 -12.06 -6.60 2.90
N HIS A 116 -13.28 -6.11 2.68
CA HIS A 116 -14.33 -6.11 3.70
C HIS A 116 -14.71 -7.52 4.11
N ASP A 117 -14.89 -8.43 3.15
CA ASP A 117 -15.16 -9.84 3.41
C ASP A 117 -14.04 -10.51 4.21
N ARG A 118 -12.77 -10.26 3.85
CA ARG A 118 -11.61 -10.80 4.57
C ARG A 118 -11.59 -10.33 6.03
N LEU A 119 -11.94 -9.07 6.30
CA LEU A 119 -12.02 -8.54 7.67
C LEU A 119 -13.19 -9.10 8.49
N LEU A 120 -14.27 -9.54 7.84
CA LEU A 120 -15.45 -10.10 8.50
C LEU A 120 -15.36 -11.61 8.70
N ARG A 121 -14.62 -12.34 7.85
CA ARG A 121 -14.42 -13.79 8.02
C ARG A 121 -13.75 -14.05 9.37
N HIS A 122 -14.34 -14.96 10.14
CA HIS A 122 -13.79 -15.50 11.38
C HIS A 122 -13.56 -17.01 11.24
N PRO A 123 -12.37 -17.53 11.55
CA PRO A 123 -11.12 -16.80 11.75
C PRO A 123 -10.50 -16.40 10.40
N SER A 124 -10.29 -15.10 10.16
CA SER A 124 -9.36 -14.65 9.12
C SER A 124 -7.95 -14.66 9.71
N ASP A 125 -6.99 -15.23 8.98
CA ASP A 125 -5.56 -15.10 9.32
C ASP A 125 -5.17 -13.62 9.09
N PRO A 126 -4.82 -12.86 10.14
CA PRO A 126 -4.46 -11.45 9.99
C PRO A 126 -3.16 -11.26 9.20
N VAL A 127 -2.24 -12.23 9.24
CA VAL A 127 -1.01 -12.22 8.43
C VAL A 127 -1.35 -12.40 6.96
N GLU A 128 -2.26 -13.32 6.65
CA GLU A 128 -2.73 -13.49 5.26
C GLU A 128 -3.44 -12.25 4.75
N THR A 129 -4.32 -11.66 5.56
CA THR A 129 -5.06 -10.45 5.16
C THR A 129 -4.13 -9.25 4.95
N ALA A 130 -3.15 -9.06 5.83
CA ALA A 130 -2.14 -8.00 5.69
C ALA A 130 -1.24 -8.22 4.46
N GLY A 131 -0.81 -9.46 4.22
CA GLY A 131 -0.04 -9.83 3.03
C GLY A 131 -0.82 -9.62 1.74
N TRP A 132 -2.11 -9.97 1.72
CA TRP A 132 -3.01 -9.72 0.61
C TRP A 132 -3.20 -8.21 0.33
N VAL A 133 -3.32 -7.38 1.38
CA VAL A 133 -3.37 -5.91 1.22
C VAL A 133 -2.14 -5.40 0.48
N GLU A 134 -0.95 -5.86 0.87
CA GLU A 134 0.30 -5.47 0.20
C GLU A 134 0.40 -5.99 -1.23
N TYR A 135 0.01 -7.24 -1.46
CA TYR A 135 -0.04 -7.84 -2.78
C TYR A 135 -0.92 -7.01 -3.71
N ARG A 136 -2.17 -6.77 -3.31
CA ARG A 136 -3.16 -6.11 -4.16
C ARG A 136 -2.89 -4.64 -4.35
N MET A 137 -2.73 -3.89 -3.26
CA MET A 137 -2.70 -2.43 -3.36
C MET A 137 -1.35 -1.90 -3.87
N ASP A 138 -0.21 -2.55 -3.60
CA ASP A 138 1.13 -2.07 -4.01
C ASP A 138 1.76 -2.87 -5.15
N LEU A 139 1.63 -4.21 -5.15
CA LEU A 139 2.38 -5.08 -6.06
C LEU A 139 1.66 -5.46 -7.35
N THR A 140 0.32 -5.53 -7.35
CA THR A 140 -0.47 -5.81 -8.57
C THR A 140 -1.20 -4.58 -9.08
N ASP A 141 -2.04 -3.95 -8.27
CA ASP A 141 -2.94 -2.90 -8.75
C ASP A 141 -2.26 -1.52 -8.72
N HIS A 142 -1.35 -1.31 -7.77
CA HIS A 142 -0.60 -0.06 -7.58
C HIS A 142 -1.53 1.17 -7.61
N LEU A 143 -2.55 1.17 -6.73
CA LEU A 143 -3.74 2.02 -6.84
C LEU A 143 -3.45 3.52 -6.80
N TRP A 144 -2.47 3.90 -5.97
CA TRP A 144 -2.29 5.27 -5.51
C TRP A 144 -1.34 6.06 -6.42
N ALA A 145 -1.66 7.33 -6.67
CA ALA A 145 -0.84 8.22 -7.49
C ALA A 145 0.61 8.39 -7.00
N ASP A 146 0.79 8.44 -5.68
CA ASP A 146 2.09 8.33 -5.04
C ASP A 146 2.00 7.65 -3.68
N GLY A 147 3.16 7.21 -3.18
CA GLY A 147 3.28 6.63 -1.85
C GLY A 147 2.66 5.26 -1.72
N CYS A 148 2.53 4.52 -2.82
CA CYS A 148 1.79 3.27 -2.84
C CYS A 148 2.25 2.30 -1.74
N GLY A 149 3.53 1.92 -1.75
CA GLY A 149 4.08 1.07 -0.71
C GLY A 149 4.07 1.67 0.71
N ARG A 150 4.05 3.00 0.90
CA ARG A 150 3.92 3.60 2.24
C ARG A 150 2.50 3.41 2.76
N SER A 151 1.51 3.87 2.00
CA SER A 151 0.11 3.84 2.38
C SER A 151 -0.37 2.41 2.55
N THR A 152 -0.03 1.52 1.63
CA THR A 152 -0.38 0.10 1.71
C THR A 152 0.20 -0.58 2.95
N LYS A 153 1.46 -0.30 3.31
CA LYS A 153 2.05 -0.83 4.56
C LYS A 153 1.38 -0.26 5.81
N ALA A 154 0.91 0.98 5.79
CA ALA A 154 0.13 1.53 6.89
C ALA A 154 -1.21 0.78 7.06
N VAL A 155 -1.90 0.49 5.95
CA VAL A 155 -3.15 -0.30 5.96
C VAL A 155 -2.91 -1.73 6.44
N ALA A 156 -1.88 -2.43 5.91
CA ALA A 156 -1.51 -3.76 6.36
C ALA A 156 -1.13 -3.79 7.85
N THR A 157 -0.43 -2.76 8.32
CA THR A 157 -0.12 -2.57 9.75
C THR A 157 -1.38 -2.43 10.60
N TRP A 158 -2.40 -1.68 10.14
CA TRP A 158 -3.67 -1.57 10.84
C TRP A 158 -4.42 -2.92 10.94
N VAL A 159 -4.39 -3.75 9.88
CA VAL A 159 -4.95 -5.11 9.92
C VAL A 159 -4.32 -5.94 11.03
N LEU A 160 -3.00 -5.91 11.15
CA LEU A 160 -2.26 -6.64 12.21
C LEU A 160 -2.56 -6.08 13.60
N MET A 161 -2.59 -4.75 13.76
CA MET A 161 -2.91 -4.07 15.02
C MET A 161 -4.30 -4.45 15.53
N ARG A 162 -5.30 -4.50 14.64
CA ARG A 162 -6.67 -4.92 14.97
C ARG A 162 -6.73 -6.33 15.55
N ALA A 163 -5.85 -7.22 15.10
CA ALA A 163 -5.77 -8.60 15.57
C ALA A 163 -4.81 -8.79 16.77
N GLY A 164 -4.20 -7.71 17.28
CA GLY A 164 -3.16 -7.80 18.32
C GLY A 164 -1.89 -8.52 17.86
N HIS A 165 -1.66 -8.61 16.55
CA HIS A 165 -0.52 -9.34 15.98
C HIS A 165 0.75 -8.48 15.93
N CYS A 166 1.91 -9.11 16.00
CA CYS A 166 3.19 -8.44 15.79
C CYS A 166 3.33 -7.93 14.34
N LEU A 167 4.22 -6.94 14.13
CA LEU A 167 4.52 -6.41 12.80
C LEU A 167 5.62 -7.25 12.12
N PRO A 168 5.59 -7.41 10.79
CA PRO A 168 6.68 -8.05 10.05
C PRO A 168 7.98 -7.25 10.16
N VAL A 169 9.12 -7.90 9.95
CA VAL A 169 10.44 -7.25 9.92
C VAL A 169 10.96 -7.23 8.48
N TYR A 170 10.73 -6.12 7.77
CA TYR A 170 11.19 -6.01 6.38
C TYR A 170 12.72 -5.93 6.30
N PRO A 171 13.32 -6.50 5.23
CA PRO A 171 14.74 -6.34 4.94
C PRO A 171 15.05 -4.88 4.57
N VAL A 172 16.30 -4.47 4.78
CA VAL A 172 16.76 -3.09 4.46
C VAL A 172 16.79 -2.83 2.95
N SER A 173 16.96 -3.89 2.15
CA SER A 173 17.02 -3.81 0.69
C SER A 173 15.63 -3.81 0.07
N ARG A 174 15.29 -2.71 -0.63
CA ARG A 174 14.08 -2.64 -1.46
C ARG A 174 14.10 -3.70 -2.56
N ARG A 175 15.26 -3.98 -3.17
CA ARG A 175 15.39 -5.03 -4.19
C ARG A 175 14.94 -6.39 -3.66
N SER A 176 15.29 -6.71 -2.41
CA SER A 176 14.86 -7.96 -1.76
C SER A 176 13.35 -7.97 -1.51
N GLN A 177 12.74 -6.83 -1.20
CA GLN A 177 11.28 -6.74 -1.00
C GLN A 177 10.48 -6.96 -2.30
N PHE A 178 11.05 -6.58 -3.45
CA PHE A 178 10.42 -6.72 -4.77
C PHE A 178 10.96 -7.92 -5.57
N ALA A 179 11.77 -8.80 -4.96
CA ALA A 179 12.30 -9.98 -5.63
C ALA A 179 11.15 -10.90 -6.04
N ASP A 180 10.22 -11.14 -5.10
CA ASP A 180 9.02 -11.98 -5.26
C ASP A 180 7.78 -11.19 -5.70
N ALA A 181 7.97 -9.97 -6.22
CA ALA A 181 6.87 -9.20 -6.79
C ALA A 181 6.37 -9.86 -8.09
N PRO A 182 5.07 -9.72 -8.42
CA PRO A 182 4.50 -10.20 -9.67
C PRO A 182 5.28 -9.74 -10.91
N ARG A 183 5.44 -10.66 -11.86
CA ARG A 183 6.12 -10.49 -13.15
C ARG A 183 5.17 -10.56 -14.34
N VAL A 184 3.90 -10.83 -14.11
CA VAL A 184 2.84 -10.85 -15.12
C VAL A 184 1.64 -10.10 -14.56
N SER A 185 0.97 -9.32 -15.41
CA SER A 185 -0.25 -8.62 -15.05
C SER A 185 -1.34 -9.62 -14.67
N ARG A 186 -2.15 -9.25 -13.66
CA ARG A 186 -3.30 -10.05 -13.22
C ARG A 186 -4.33 -10.26 -14.33
N ALA A 187 -4.49 -9.25 -15.20
CA ALA A 187 -5.45 -9.32 -16.30
C ALA A 187 -5.06 -10.35 -17.38
N ASP A 188 -3.77 -10.70 -17.48
CA ASP A 188 -3.24 -11.50 -18.59
C ASP A 188 -3.30 -13.01 -18.31
N ASN A 189 -3.35 -13.44 -17.04
CA ASN A 189 -3.33 -14.88 -16.71
C ASN A 189 -3.74 -15.20 -15.26
N THR A 190 -4.91 -15.80 -15.07
CA THR A 190 -5.46 -16.19 -13.75
C THR A 190 -4.68 -17.33 -13.07
N ASP A 191 -4.15 -18.29 -13.83
CA ASP A 191 -3.39 -19.42 -13.26
C ASP A 191 -2.05 -18.92 -12.69
N ARG A 192 -1.39 -18.01 -13.40
CA ARG A 192 -0.17 -17.35 -12.91
C ARG A 192 -0.43 -16.38 -11.77
N GLU A 193 -1.65 -15.85 -11.62
CA GLU A 193 -1.99 -15.03 -10.46
C GLU A 193 -1.87 -15.83 -9.16
N ARG A 194 -2.39 -17.06 -9.14
CA ARG A 194 -2.33 -17.94 -7.97
C ARG A 194 -0.89 -18.23 -7.57
N ASP A 195 -0.05 -18.66 -8.51
CA ASP A 195 1.36 -18.97 -8.25
C ASP A 195 2.14 -17.75 -7.72
N GLN A 196 1.88 -16.56 -8.28
CA GLN A 196 2.52 -15.32 -7.85
C GLN A 196 2.05 -14.88 -6.46
N TYR A 197 0.75 -15.03 -6.17
CA TYR A 197 0.19 -14.78 -4.86
C TYR A 197 0.76 -15.74 -3.80
N GLU A 198 0.84 -17.04 -4.10
CA GLU A 198 1.40 -18.04 -3.18
C GLU A 198 2.88 -17.76 -2.87
N LYS A 199 3.68 -17.43 -3.90
CA LYS A 199 5.09 -17.01 -3.72
C LYS A 199 5.21 -15.77 -2.84
N TRP A 200 4.39 -14.75 -3.11
CA TRP A 200 4.35 -13.54 -2.28
C TRP A 200 3.97 -13.87 -0.83
N MET A 201 2.95 -14.69 -0.62
CA MET A 201 2.49 -15.05 0.71
C MET A 201 3.52 -15.87 1.49
N HIS A 202 4.26 -16.75 0.81
CA HIS A 202 5.39 -17.46 1.41
C HIS A 202 6.47 -16.48 1.89
N TYR A 203 6.87 -15.54 1.03
CA TYR A 203 7.81 -14.48 1.41
C TYR A 203 7.26 -13.63 2.56
N TYR A 204 6.01 -13.16 2.48
CA TYR A 204 5.42 -12.28 3.50
C TYR A 204 5.37 -12.94 4.88
N ARG A 205 4.97 -14.21 4.95
CA ARG A 205 4.96 -15.01 6.18
C ARG A 205 6.37 -15.16 6.77
N SER A 206 7.40 -15.28 5.94
CA SER A 206 8.80 -15.36 6.39
C SER A 206 9.30 -14.08 7.10
N LEU A 207 8.62 -12.95 6.95
CA LEU A 207 8.99 -11.69 7.60
C LEU A 207 8.59 -11.63 9.08
N PHE A 208 7.76 -12.55 9.56
CA PHE A 208 7.36 -12.63 10.95
C PHE A 208 8.36 -13.53 11.67
N VAL A 209 9.18 -12.91 12.51
CA VAL A 209 10.08 -13.64 13.40
C VAL A 209 9.22 -14.25 14.51
N ILE A 210 9.22 -15.58 14.60
CA ILE A 210 8.68 -16.32 15.74
C ILE A 210 9.68 -16.25 16.89
#